data_AF-A0A9K3GQ09-F1
#
_entry.id   AF-A0A9K3GQ09-F1
#
_cell.length_a   1.000
_cell.length_b   1.000
_cell.length_c   1.000
_cell.angle_alpha   90.00
_cell.angle_beta   90.00
_cell.angle_gamma   90.00
#
_symmetry.space_group_name_H-M   'P 1'
#
loop_
_entity.id
_entity.type
_entity.pdbx_description
1 polymer ?
#
loop_
_entity_poly.entity_id
_entity_poly.type
_entity_poly.pdbx_seq_one_letter_code
_entity_poly.pdbx_strand_id
1 'polypeptide(L)'
;AKDDLVRVMAQLEAHWVVLEAELVEINKDIQATQDCQAKYGDIYARPLEYMRQLKEQKKGQMRQIIESMEAFQNNLISSQRLVKRLELTHPPVSAPSVSTISVPMPNRQTSPILAHTPQKDKVHM
;
A
#
# COMPACT_ATOMS: atom_id res chain seq x y z
N ALA A 1 1.20 4.13 6.93
CA ALA A 1 2.61 3.99 6.47
C ALA A 1 2.89 2.62 5.85
N LYS A 2 2.87 1.52 6.63
CA LYS A 2 3.07 0.16 6.07
C LYS A 2 1.94 -0.25 5.12
N ASP A 3 0.71 0.10 5.46
CA ASP A 3 -0.47 -0.24 4.64
C ASP A 3 -0.50 0.58 3.34
N ASP A 4 -0.09 1.85 3.39
CA ASP A 4 0.02 2.70 2.20
C ASP A 4 1.07 2.16 1.22
N LEU A 5 2.17 1.63 1.76
CA LEU A 5 3.21 0.98 1.00
C LEU A 5 2.67 -0.27 0.28
N VAL A 6 2.08 -1.20 1.03
CA VAL A 6 1.52 -2.43 0.46
C VAL A 6 0.49 -2.09 -0.62
N ARG A 7 -0.32 -1.05 -0.42
CA ARG A 7 -1.29 -0.56 -1.40
C ARG A 7 -0.62 -0.06 -2.68
N VAL A 8 0.45 0.74 -2.60
CA VAL A 8 1.14 1.25 -3.79
C VAL A 8 1.80 0.12 -4.58
N MET A 9 2.43 -0.85 -3.90
CA MET A 9 3.01 -2.01 -4.56
C MET A 9 1.95 -2.85 -5.26
N ALA A 10 0.84 -3.15 -4.58
CA ALA A 10 -0.27 -3.90 -5.16
C ALA A 10 -0.88 -3.17 -6.38
N GLN A 11 -0.93 -1.84 -6.36
CA GLN A 11 -1.39 -1.05 -7.51
C GLN A 11 -0.43 -1.13 -8.71
N LEU A 12 0.88 -1.04 -8.48
CA LEU A 12 1.88 -1.19 -9.54
C LEU A 12 1.86 -2.59 -10.15
N GLU A 13 1.74 -3.63 -9.32
CA GLU A 13 1.59 -5.01 -9.76
C GLU A 13 0.31 -5.21 -10.58
N ALA A 14 -0.83 -4.66 -10.12
CA ALA A 14 -2.08 -4.72 -10.88
C ALA A 14 -1.98 -4.03 -12.24
N HIS A 15 -1.37 -2.84 -12.29
CA HIS A 15 -1.14 -2.13 -13.55
C HIS A 15 -0.21 -2.90 -14.49
N TRP A 16 0.83 -3.54 -13.95
CA TRP A 16 1.74 -4.39 -14.72
C TRP A 16 1.00 -5.55 -15.41
N VAL A 17 0.20 -6.30 -14.65
CA VAL A 17 -0.56 -7.44 -15.18
C VAL A 17 -1.53 -7.02 -16.28
N VAL A 18 -2.21 -5.88 -16.11
CA VAL A 18 -3.09 -5.33 -17.14
C VAL A 18 -2.31 -4.98 -18.41
N LEU A 19 -1.16 -4.30 -18.28
CA LEU A 19 -0.32 -3.94 -19.42
C LEU A 19 0.21 -5.16 -20.17
N GLU A 20 0.58 -6.24 -19.46
CA GLU A 20 0.98 -7.50 -20.09
C GLU A 20 -0.16 -8.10 -20.93
N ALA A 21 -1.37 -8.16 -20.37
CA ALA A 21 -2.53 -8.67 -21.09
C ALA A 21 -2.87 -7.81 -22.33
N GLU A 22 -2.84 -6.48 -22.18
CA GLU A 22 -3.06 -5.56 -23.29
C GLU A 22 -2.03 -5.73 -24.40
N LEU A 23 -0.75 -5.91 -24.07
CA LEU A 23 0.30 -6.13 -25.07
C LEU A 23 0.11 -7.44 -25.84
N VAL A 24 -0.39 -8.48 -25.18
CA VAL A 24 -0.74 -9.74 -25.85
C VAL A 24 -1.85 -9.52 -26.88
N GLU A 25 -2.92 -8.81 -26.51
CA GLU A 25 -4.02 -8.51 -27.44
C GLU A 25 -3.57 -7.58 -28.57
N ILE A 26 -2.80 -6.53 -28.29
CA ILE A 26 -2.24 -5.63 -29.32
C ILE A 26 -1.41 -6.42 -30.35
N ASN A 27 -0.65 -7.44 -29.94
CA ASN A 27 0.08 -8.28 -30.88
C ASN A 27 -0.84 -9.08 -31.80
N LYS A 28 -1.95 -9.62 -31.27
CA LYS A 28 -2.96 -10.32 -32.07
C LYS A 28 -3.63 -9.36 -33.06
N ASP A 29 -3.99 -8.17 -32.61
CA ASP A 29 -4.61 -7.14 -33.43
C ASP A 29 -3.67 -6.63 -34.53
N ILE A 30 -2.37 -6.49 -34.25
CA ILE A 30 -1.37 -6.17 -35.27
C ILE A 30 -1.38 -7.23 -36.37
N GLN A 31 -1.38 -8.52 -36.00
CA GLN A 31 -1.40 -9.60 -36.97
C GLN A 31 -2.69 -9.58 -37.81
N ALA A 32 -3.85 -9.45 -37.16
CA ALA A 32 -5.13 -9.36 -37.86
C ALA A 32 -5.20 -8.14 -38.81
N THR A 33 -4.61 -7.02 -38.40
CA THR A 33 -4.53 -5.81 -39.21
C THR A 33 -3.58 -5.98 -40.40
N GLN A 34 -2.48 -6.72 -40.24
CA GLN A 34 -1.59 -7.10 -41.34
C GLN A 34 -2.30 -7.98 -42.36
N ASP A 35 -3.09 -8.95 -41.92
CA ASP A 35 -3.87 -9.82 -42.81
C ASP A 35 -4.92 -8.99 -43.57
N CYS A 36 -5.53 -8.00 -42.91
CA CYS A 36 -6.45 -7.06 -43.52
C CYS A 36 -5.75 -6.14 -44.54
N GLN A 37 -4.55 -5.64 -44.23
CA GLN A 37 -3.74 -4.88 -45.18
C GLN A 37 -3.38 -5.70 -46.42
N ALA A 38 -3.03 -6.98 -46.24
CA ALA A 38 -2.75 -7.87 -47.36
C ALA A 38 -3.99 -8.08 -48.27
N LYS A 39 -5.20 -8.11 -47.69
CA LYS A 39 -6.44 -8.37 -48.43
C LYS A 39 -7.07 -7.11 -49.04
N TYR A 40 -7.03 -6.00 -48.34
CA TYR A 40 -7.77 -4.78 -48.68
C TYR A 40 -6.85 -3.58 -49.00
N GLY A 41 -5.54 -3.79 -48.95
CA GLY A 41 -4.53 -2.79 -49.31
C GLY A 41 -4.31 -1.72 -48.26
N ASP A 42 -3.79 -0.58 -48.72
CA ASP A 42 -3.20 0.46 -47.87
C ASP A 42 -4.17 1.19 -46.94
N ILE A 43 -5.49 0.96 -47.07
CA ILE A 43 -6.46 1.50 -46.12
C ILE A 43 -6.19 1.03 -44.68
N TYR A 44 -5.53 -0.12 -44.51
CA TYR A 44 -5.11 -0.65 -43.22
C TYR A 44 -3.68 -0.26 -42.80
N ALA A 45 -2.93 0.47 -43.63
CA ALA A 45 -1.57 0.89 -43.29
C ALA A 45 -1.55 1.82 -42.07
N ARG A 46 -2.48 2.80 -42.02
CA ARG A 46 -2.58 3.75 -40.91
C ARG A 46 -3.05 3.10 -39.60
N PRO A 47 -4.10 2.25 -39.58
CA PRO A 47 -4.42 1.43 -38.41
C PRO A 47 -3.23 0.58 -37.93
N LEU A 48 -2.49 -0.06 -38.83
CA LEU A 48 -1.34 -0.88 -38.47
C LEU A 48 -0.22 -0.06 -37.81
N GLU A 49 0.07 1.13 -38.35
CA GLU A 49 1.03 2.06 -37.76
C GLU A 49 0.60 2.50 -36.36
N TYR A 50 -0.67 2.86 -36.19
CA TYR A 50 -1.22 3.22 -34.88
C TYR A 50 -1.05 2.08 -33.87
N MET A 51 -1.37 0.84 -34.24
CA MET A 51 -1.21 -0.32 -33.34
C MET A 51 0.25 -0.55 -32.93
N ARG A 52 1.21 -0.31 -33.85
CA ARG A 52 2.65 -0.38 -33.54
C ARG A 52 3.08 0.71 -32.57
N GLN A 53 2.60 1.94 -32.76
CA GLN A 53 2.87 3.05 -31.85
C GLN A 53 2.27 2.79 -30.46
N LEU A 54 1.03 2.28 -30.40
CA LEU A 54 0.36 1.91 -29.15
C LEU A 54 1.14 0.83 -28.40
N LYS A 55 1.63 -0.20 -29.10
CA LYS A 55 2.51 -1.23 -28.52
C LYS A 55 3.75 -0.62 -27.88
N GLU A 56 4.43 0.30 -28.56
CA GLU A 56 5.64 0.92 -28.03
C GLU A 56 5.34 1.83 -26.83
N GLN A 57 4.24 2.57 -26.88
CA GLN A 57 3.78 3.39 -25.76
C GLN A 57 3.53 2.52 -24.51
N LYS A 58 2.83 1.39 -24.67
CA LYS A 58 2.53 0.44 -23.57
C LYS A 58 3.79 -0.20 -23.01
N LYS A 59 4.76 -0.57 -23.87
CA LYS A 59 6.09 -1.01 -23.42
C LYS A 59 6.83 0.09 -22.64
N GLY A 60 6.72 1.34 -23.06
CA GLY A 60 7.26 2.48 -22.33
C GLY A 60 6.69 2.60 -20.92
N GLN A 61 5.36 2.43 -20.77
CA GLN A 61 4.71 2.44 -19.46
C GLN A 61 5.19 1.29 -18.56
N MET A 62 5.39 0.09 -19.11
CA MET A 62 5.98 -1.03 -18.34
C MET A 62 7.38 -0.72 -17.84
N ARG A 63 8.24 -0.10 -18.67
CA ARG A 63 9.58 0.33 -18.24
C ARG A 63 9.51 1.34 -17.09
N GLN A 64 8.59 2.29 -17.15
CA GLN A 64 8.39 3.27 -16.06
C GLN A 64 7.94 2.60 -14.76
N ILE A 65 7.11 1.55 -14.82
CA ILE A 65 6.71 0.78 -13.63
C ILE A 65 7.95 0.10 -13.01
N ILE A 66 8.80 -0.53 -13.82
CA ILE A 66 10.04 -1.17 -13.34
C ILE A 66 10.94 -0.13 -12.66
N GLU A 67 11.21 1.00 -13.33
CA GLU A 67 12.04 2.08 -12.79
C GLU A 67 11.46 2.61 -11.47
N SER A 68 10.13 2.75 -11.38
CA SER A 68 9.47 3.17 -10.15
C SER A 68 9.61 2.13 -9.04
N MET A 69 9.52 0.83 -9.34
CA MET A 69 9.70 -0.24 -8.36
C MET A 69 11.14 -0.30 -7.85
N GLU A 70 12.13 -0.14 -8.73
CA GLU A 70 13.55 -0.12 -8.39
C GLU A 70 13.92 1.10 -7.54
N ALA A 71 13.47 2.30 -7.95
CA ALA A 71 13.66 3.52 -7.17
C ALA A 71 13.04 3.39 -5.78
N PHE A 72 11.85 2.79 -5.72
CA PHE A 72 11.15 2.53 -4.47
C PHE A 72 11.92 1.56 -3.56
N GLN A 73 12.45 0.46 -4.10
CA GLN A 73 13.29 -0.49 -3.35
C GLN A 73 14.57 0.16 -2.81
N ASN A 74 15.24 1.00 -3.61
CA ASN A 74 16.43 1.74 -3.19
C ASN A 74 16.13 2.71 -2.04
N ASN A 75 14.99 3.39 -2.08
CA ASN A 75 14.53 4.28 -1.01
C ASN A 75 14.24 3.52 0.29
N LEU A 76 13.63 2.33 0.22
CA LEU A 76 13.42 1.48 1.39
C LEU A 76 14.73 1.06 2.05
N ILE A 77 15.70 0.58 1.25
CA ILE A 77 17.01 0.15 1.77
C ILE A 77 17.72 1.32 2.44
N SER A 78 17.71 2.49 1.80
CA SER A 78 18.33 3.70 2.33
C SER A 78 17.68 4.16 3.64
N SER A 79 16.35 4.08 3.72
CA SER A 79 15.59 4.43 4.92
C SER A 79 15.88 3.47 6.08
N GLN A 80 15.93 2.16 5.84
CA GLN A 80 16.29 1.17 6.87
C GLN A 80 17.71 1.38 7.41
N ARG A 81 18.67 1.73 6.55
CA ARG A 81 20.04 2.07 6.96
C ARG A 81 20.08 3.33 7.84
N LEU A 82 19.25 4.32 7.53
CA LEU A 82 19.13 5.54 8.34
C LEU A 82 18.56 5.22 9.73
N VAL A 83 17.45 4.47 9.79
CA VAL A 83 16.82 4.08 11.06
C VAL A 83 17.81 3.33 11.96
N LYS A 84 18.51 2.33 11.43
CA LYS A 84 19.55 1.60 12.19
C LYS A 84 20.63 2.51 12.75
N ARG A 85 21.09 3.51 11.97
CA ARG A 85 22.10 4.48 12.44
C ARG A 85 21.56 5.39 13.53
N LEU A 86 20.30 5.82 13.45
CA LEU A 86 19.67 6.62 14.49
C LEU A 86 19.49 5.82 15.79
N GLU A 87 19.09 4.56 15.70
CA GLU A 87 18.98 3.64 16.85
C GLU A 87 20.34 3.41 17.54
N LEU A 88 21.44 3.38 16.78
CA LEU A 88 22.81 3.30 17.32
C LEU A 88 23.27 4.59 18.01
N THR A 89 22.76 5.74 17.58
CA THR A 89 23.21 7.06 18.06
C THR A 89 22.43 7.55 19.29
N HIS A 90 21.22 7.01 19.52
CA HIS A 90 20.42 7.24 20.72
C HIS A 90 20.15 5.90 21.42
N PRO A 91 20.96 5.48 22.42
CA PRO A 91 20.56 4.38 23.28
C PRO A 91 19.22 4.73 23.94
N PRO A 92 18.33 3.75 24.20
CA PRO A 92 17.06 4.02 24.88
C PRO A 92 17.38 4.69 26.21
N VAL A 93 17.00 5.96 26.34
CA VAL A 93 17.09 6.71 27.60
C VAL A 93 16.28 5.89 28.60
N SER A 94 16.98 5.22 29.50
CA SER A 94 16.34 4.54 30.63
C SER A 94 15.60 5.63 31.39
N ALA A 95 14.27 5.61 31.30
CA ALA A 95 13.44 6.49 32.11
C ALA A 95 13.86 6.27 33.57
N PRO A 96 14.17 7.33 34.34
CA PRO A 96 14.48 7.16 35.74
C PRO A 96 13.25 6.55 36.42
N SER A 97 13.43 5.37 37.01
CA SER A 97 12.44 4.73 37.86
C SER A 97 12.06 5.73 38.96
N VAL A 98 10.84 6.24 38.88
CA VAL A 98 10.22 7.02 39.95
C VAL A 98 10.27 6.15 41.20
N SER A 99 11.17 6.49 42.12
CA SER A 99 11.25 5.85 43.42
C SER A 99 9.93 6.14 44.14
N THR A 100 9.12 5.11 44.31
CA THR A 100 7.87 5.15 45.05
C THR A 100 8.16 5.66 46.47
N ILE A 101 7.84 6.93 46.73
CA ILE A 101 7.80 7.46 48.09
C ILE A 101 6.60 6.80 48.75
N SER A 102 6.86 5.81 49.60
CA SER A 102 5.86 5.20 50.48
C SER A 102 5.39 6.24 51.50
N VAL A 103 4.20 6.82 51.28
CA VAL A 103 3.52 7.64 52.28
C VAL A 103 2.69 6.70 53.17
N PRO A 104 2.82 6.72 54.51
CA PRO A 104 1.98 5.91 55.39
C PRO A 104 0.56 6.48 55.44
N MET A 105 -0.43 5.63 55.16
CA MET A 105 -1.86 5.95 55.30
C MET A 105 -2.27 5.97 56.78
N PRO A 106 -2.96 7.02 57.28
CA PRO A 106 -3.56 7.00 58.59
C PRO A 106 -4.90 6.25 58.56
N ASN A 107 -5.03 5.36 59.55
CA ASN A 107 -6.21 4.61 59.96
C ASN A 107 -7.53 5.39 59.81
N ARG A 108 -8.52 4.82 59.12
CA ARG A 108 -9.91 5.29 59.23
C ARG A 108 -10.86 4.14 59.56
N GLN A 109 -11.45 4.30 60.74
CA GLN A 109 -12.40 3.42 61.40
C GLN A 109 -13.61 3.08 60.53
N THR A 110 -14.06 1.85 60.72
CA THR A 110 -15.30 1.26 60.24
C THR A 110 -16.53 1.95 60.84
N SER A 111 -17.59 2.13 60.03
CA SER A 111 -19.00 2.06 60.46
C SER A 111 -19.94 1.94 59.24
N PRO A 112 -21.14 1.36 59.42
CA PRO A 112 -21.73 0.46 58.43
C PRO A 112 -22.92 1.02 57.62
N ILE A 113 -23.17 0.27 56.55
CA ILE A 113 -24.31 0.11 55.63
C ILE A 113 -25.70 0.49 56.19
N LEU A 114 -26.47 1.29 55.41
CA LEU A 114 -27.92 1.14 55.20
C LEU A 114 -28.33 1.88 53.89
N ALA A 115 -28.64 1.11 52.84
CA ALA A 115 -29.96 0.91 52.24
C ALA A 115 -30.34 1.94 51.15
N HIS A 116 -30.52 1.47 49.91
CA HIS A 116 -31.80 1.44 49.20
C HIS A 116 -31.64 0.75 47.81
N THR A 117 -32.68 0.01 47.46
CA THR A 117 -32.90 -0.96 46.38
C THR A 117 -32.88 -0.36 44.97
N PRO A 118 -32.43 -1.10 43.93
CA PRO A 118 -32.82 -0.83 42.54
C PRO A 118 -34.04 -1.66 42.15
N GLN A 119 -35.11 -0.94 41.80
CA GLN A 119 -36.36 -1.44 41.23
C GLN A 119 -36.11 -1.93 39.79
N LYS A 120 -36.36 -3.21 39.54
CA LYS A 120 -36.63 -3.72 38.19
C LYS A 120 -38.09 -3.39 37.87
N ASP A 121 -38.38 -2.85 36.69
CA ASP A 121 -39.15 -3.59 35.69
C ASP A 121 -39.32 -2.85 34.36
N LYS A 122 -39.28 -3.67 33.32
CA LYS A 122 -39.55 -3.38 31.91
C LYS A 122 -40.97 -2.86 31.73
N VAL A 123 -41.19 -1.89 30.83
CA VAL A 123 -42.33 -1.92 29.89
C VAL A 123 -41.88 -1.31 28.56
N HIS A 124 -41.84 -2.15 27.52
CA HIS A 124 -42.04 -1.77 26.12
C HIS A 124 -43.55 -1.86 25.87
N MET A 125 -44.18 -0.76 25.46
CA MET A 125 -45.19 -0.67 24.39
C MET A 125 -45.40 0.83 24.09
#